data_AF-A0A926DL26-F1
#
_entry.id   AF-A0A926DL26-F1
#
_cell.length_a   1.000
_cell.length_b   1.000
_cell.length_c   1.000
_cell.angle_alpha   90.00
_cell.angle_beta   90.00
_cell.angle_gamma   90.00
#
_symmetry.space_group_name_H-M   'P 1'
#
loop_
_entity.id
_entity.type
_entity.pdbx_description
1 polymer ?
#
loop_
_entity_poly.entity_id
_entity_poly.type
_entity_poly.pdbx_seq_one_letter_code
_entity_poly.pdbx_strand_id
1 'polypeptide(L)'
;MLFQDERFGLFVHWGIYSVGGWHEQEQWRRGISKQEYIKYKDQFNPEGYSPDQWLSLAKEAGMQYVVFTAKHHDGFCMWDTKFSDYNVMHTPYGKDILAEVAKSCKKYGLKLGVYYSVPDWNCPYSVNYGGDHQLAEPNAGDTPDEEAYKNYIKDQMTELLGGRYGEISALFWDIPPVHQDESVNEYVRKLMPGILINDRGYSAGDYSTPEREVPKNKSFSGLTEACQSVGRESWGFRTNEDYLSHLFLECAIDAVMCKGGNYLLNVGPDARGYLPKQTEETLKQVGSWFRRVSESYFGAKLVDVGINQAINDVTVTKKDNFLYIHLPAPAESDGLALKPISVLPKSAVVLNNGQELNCELAYMPFYFFAGGAEAEYLHVMEIPVNKLAGEVIVLRLEFENLDEMLGTLEQTDTNIIL
;
A
#
# COMPACT_ATOMS: atom_id res chain seq x y z
N MET A 1 -3.49 -7.68 15.08
CA MET A 1 -2.92 -8.52 14.00
C MET A 1 -2.71 -7.56 12.84
N LEU A 2 -1.53 -7.54 12.18
CA LEU A 2 -1.09 -6.46 11.25
C LEU A 2 -2.08 -5.99 10.19
N PHE A 3 -3.10 -6.78 9.90
CA PHE A 3 -3.97 -6.54 8.76
C PHE A 3 -5.20 -5.69 9.07
N GLN A 4 -5.69 -5.67 10.31
CA GLN A 4 -6.92 -4.93 10.62
C GLN A 4 -6.67 -3.57 11.28
N ASP A 5 -5.58 -3.43 12.05
CA ASP A 5 -5.33 -2.25 12.88
C ASP A 5 -4.28 -1.31 12.27
N GLU A 6 -3.51 -1.77 11.29
CA GLU A 6 -2.34 -1.05 10.79
C GLU A 6 -2.58 -0.38 9.43
N ARG A 7 -3.45 -0.93 8.58
CA ARG A 7 -4.07 -0.45 7.31
C ARG A 7 -3.22 0.33 6.29
N PHE A 8 -2.32 1.22 6.70
CA PHE A 8 -1.47 2.09 5.86
C PHE A 8 0.01 1.91 6.17
N GLY A 9 0.82 1.60 5.16
CA GLY A 9 2.25 1.34 5.27
C GLY A 9 3.10 2.14 4.29
N LEU A 10 4.39 2.24 4.61
CA LEU A 10 5.44 2.77 3.72
C LEU A 10 6.14 1.62 3.01
N PHE A 11 6.21 1.65 1.68
CA PHE A 11 7.17 0.85 0.93
C PHE A 11 8.43 1.69 0.67
N VAL A 12 9.61 1.09 0.77
CA VAL A 12 10.86 1.74 0.38
C VAL A 12 11.61 0.84 -0.61
N HIS A 13 11.68 1.28 -1.86
CA HIS A 13 12.56 0.71 -2.88
C HIS A 13 13.86 1.48 -2.93
N TRP A 14 14.88 0.93 -2.28
CA TRP A 14 16.21 1.49 -2.29
C TRP A 14 17.30 0.43 -2.47
N GLY A 15 18.29 0.78 -3.29
CA GLY A 15 19.41 -0.09 -3.65
C GLY A 15 20.35 0.63 -4.61
N ILE A 16 21.34 -0.09 -5.11
CA ILE A 16 22.38 0.48 -6.00
C ILE A 16 21.83 1.00 -7.33
N TYR A 17 20.65 0.56 -7.78
CA TYR A 17 19.93 1.16 -8.93
C TYR A 17 19.65 2.66 -8.76
N SER A 18 19.62 3.16 -7.52
CA SER A 18 19.49 4.60 -7.27
C SER A 18 20.70 5.40 -7.79
N VAL A 19 21.86 4.77 -7.98
CA VAL A 19 23.06 5.37 -8.61
C VAL A 19 22.80 5.65 -10.09
N GLY A 20 22.19 4.71 -10.80
CA GLY A 20 21.79 4.91 -12.20
C GLY A 20 20.62 5.89 -12.34
N GLY A 21 19.73 5.93 -11.34
CA GLY A 21 18.70 6.95 -11.21
C GLY A 21 17.70 6.94 -12.36
N TRP A 22 17.40 5.75 -12.89
CA TRP A 22 16.48 5.53 -14.01
C TRP A 22 15.30 4.62 -13.65
N HIS A 23 15.57 3.41 -13.13
CA HIS A 23 14.56 2.44 -12.69
C HIS A 23 15.25 1.31 -11.91
N GLU A 24 14.57 0.66 -10.96
CA GLU A 24 15.12 -0.47 -10.20
C GLU A 24 15.39 -1.74 -11.04
N GLN A 25 14.99 -1.73 -12.31
CA GLN A 25 15.17 -2.81 -13.28
C GLN A 25 16.01 -2.38 -14.47
N GLU A 26 16.79 -1.31 -14.34
CA GLU A 26 17.56 -0.74 -15.46
C GLU A 26 18.57 -1.74 -16.05
N GLN A 27 19.13 -2.64 -15.24
CA GLN A 27 20.01 -3.71 -15.70
C GLN A 27 19.34 -4.53 -16.81
N TRP A 28 18.14 -5.03 -16.52
CA TRP A 28 17.37 -5.86 -17.44
C TRP A 28 16.76 -5.04 -18.57
N ARG A 29 16.04 -3.95 -18.26
CA ARG A 29 15.28 -3.15 -19.25
C ARG A 29 16.16 -2.47 -20.30
N ARG A 30 17.41 -2.15 -19.96
CA ARG A 30 18.36 -1.51 -20.88
C ARG A 30 19.45 -2.46 -21.36
N GLY A 31 19.41 -3.73 -20.95
CA GLY A 31 20.42 -4.73 -21.31
C GLY A 31 21.83 -4.37 -20.84
N ILE A 32 21.97 -3.76 -19.66
CA ILE A 32 23.28 -3.46 -19.08
C ILE A 32 23.91 -4.78 -18.64
N SER A 33 25.15 -5.02 -19.06
CA SER A 33 25.85 -6.25 -18.67
C SER A 33 26.06 -6.31 -17.15
N LYS A 34 26.04 -7.52 -16.57
CA LYS A 34 26.37 -7.73 -15.15
C LYS A 34 27.67 -7.04 -14.75
N GLN A 35 28.72 -7.17 -15.58
CA GLN A 35 30.04 -6.56 -15.32
C GLN A 35 30.02 -5.04 -15.26
N GLU A 36 29.13 -4.37 -16.00
CA GLU A 36 28.97 -2.92 -15.93
C GLU A 36 28.10 -2.52 -14.74
N TYR A 37 26.99 -3.23 -14.53
CA TYR A 37 26.01 -2.89 -13.51
C TYR A 37 26.57 -3.02 -12.08
N ILE A 38 27.36 -4.08 -11.80
CA ILE A 38 27.94 -4.29 -10.46
C ILE A 38 28.82 -3.14 -9.98
N LYS A 39 29.33 -2.29 -10.90
CA LYS A 39 30.16 -1.11 -10.57
C LYS A 39 29.38 -0.02 -9.86
N TYR A 40 28.05 -0.07 -9.85
CA TYR A 40 27.24 0.86 -9.05
C TYR A 40 27.48 0.69 -7.56
N LYS A 41 27.80 -0.52 -7.10
CA LYS A 41 28.16 -0.77 -5.68
C LYS A 41 29.37 0.07 -5.24
N ASP A 42 30.31 0.31 -6.14
CA ASP A 42 31.54 1.07 -5.85
C ASP A 42 31.29 2.58 -5.76
N GLN A 43 30.12 3.04 -6.23
CA GLN A 43 29.67 4.44 -6.16
C GLN A 43 28.64 4.67 -5.03
N PHE A 44 28.13 3.61 -4.43
CA PHE A 44 27.07 3.69 -3.44
C PHE A 44 27.64 4.11 -2.07
N ASN A 45 27.58 5.41 -1.80
CA ASN A 45 28.00 6.03 -0.54
C ASN A 45 26.94 7.04 -0.06
N PRO A 46 25.88 6.59 0.62
CA PRO A 46 24.76 7.44 0.96
C PRO A 46 25.05 8.32 2.18
N GLU A 47 25.81 9.39 1.99
CA GLU A 47 26.23 10.33 3.05
C GLU A 47 25.06 11.03 3.74
N GLY A 48 23.93 11.16 3.05
CA GLY A 48 22.71 11.77 3.55
C GLY A 48 21.76 10.79 4.23
N TYR A 49 22.05 9.49 4.18
CA TYR A 49 21.15 8.46 4.67
C TYR A 49 20.91 8.57 6.17
N SER A 50 19.64 8.65 6.50
CA SER A 50 19.13 8.44 7.83
C SER A 50 17.74 7.86 7.72
N PRO A 51 17.50 6.62 8.18
CA PRO A 51 16.15 6.04 8.12
C PRO A 51 15.17 6.85 8.95
N ASP A 52 15.64 7.60 9.96
CA ASP A 52 14.79 8.49 10.76
C ASP A 52 14.11 9.57 9.92
N GLN A 53 14.73 10.05 8.83
CA GLN A 53 14.11 11.06 7.95
C GLN A 53 12.89 10.49 7.22
N TRP A 54 12.94 9.21 6.85
CA TRP A 54 11.85 8.55 6.14
C TRP A 54 10.77 8.10 7.13
N LEU A 55 11.19 7.52 8.25
CA LEU A 55 10.27 6.88 9.19
C LEU A 55 9.56 7.87 10.10
N SER A 56 10.17 9.01 10.42
CA SER A 56 9.43 10.10 11.10
C SER A 56 8.31 10.62 10.20
N LEU A 57 8.59 10.80 8.91
CA LEU A 57 7.60 11.26 7.94
C LEU A 57 6.47 10.24 7.74
N ALA A 58 6.80 8.95 7.66
CA ALA A 58 5.80 7.89 7.61
C ALA A 58 4.90 7.89 8.86
N LYS A 59 5.50 8.02 10.04
CA LYS A 59 4.76 8.08 11.30
C LYS A 59 3.86 9.32 11.36
N GLU A 60 4.38 10.47 10.94
CA GLU A 60 3.59 11.70 10.80
C GLU A 60 2.44 11.49 9.82
N ALA A 61 2.65 10.79 8.70
CA ALA A 61 1.60 10.50 7.72
C ALA A 61 0.51 9.51 8.22
N GLY A 62 0.68 8.94 9.42
CA GLY A 62 -0.28 7.98 10.00
C GLY A 62 -0.03 6.52 9.59
N MET A 63 1.08 6.24 8.91
CA MET A 63 1.49 4.88 8.58
C MET A 63 1.90 4.11 9.85
N GLN A 64 1.68 2.80 9.84
CA GLN A 64 1.90 1.93 11.00
C GLN A 64 3.02 0.89 10.79
N TYR A 65 3.46 0.72 9.55
CA TYR A 65 4.48 -0.26 9.19
C TYR A 65 5.29 0.17 7.96
N VAL A 66 6.43 -0.49 7.76
CA VAL A 66 7.36 -0.25 6.66
C VAL A 66 7.71 -1.57 6.02
N VAL A 67 7.69 -1.66 4.70
CA VAL A 67 8.30 -2.76 3.93
C VAL A 67 9.54 -2.21 3.24
N PHE A 68 10.71 -2.73 3.56
CA PHE A 68 11.99 -2.26 3.02
C PHE A 68 12.60 -3.30 2.08
N THR A 69 13.10 -2.89 0.91
CA THR A 69 13.81 -3.78 -0.02
C THR A 69 15.12 -4.28 0.56
N ALA A 70 15.11 -5.47 1.18
CA ALA A 70 16.32 -6.12 1.63
C ALA A 70 17.16 -6.60 0.43
N LYS A 71 16.50 -7.15 -0.60
CA LYS A 71 17.11 -7.55 -1.87
C LYS A 71 16.12 -7.32 -3.03
N HIS A 72 16.56 -6.64 -4.09
CA HIS A 72 15.78 -6.53 -5.34
C HIS A 72 16.29 -7.53 -6.40
N HIS A 73 15.70 -7.52 -7.60
CA HIS A 73 16.05 -8.45 -8.69
C HIS A 73 17.53 -8.43 -9.07
N ASP A 74 18.21 -7.28 -8.90
CA ASP A 74 19.64 -7.19 -9.18
C ASP A 74 20.52 -8.01 -8.23
N GLY A 75 19.94 -8.58 -7.18
CA GLY A 75 20.61 -9.45 -6.22
C GLY A 75 21.42 -8.70 -5.17
N PHE A 76 21.43 -7.36 -5.18
CA PHE A 76 22.20 -6.58 -4.22
C PHE A 76 21.53 -6.62 -2.84
N CYS A 77 22.27 -7.07 -1.84
CA CYS A 77 21.76 -7.24 -0.48
C CYS A 77 22.02 -5.97 0.36
N MET A 78 20.96 -5.38 0.92
CA MET A 78 21.00 -4.18 1.75
C MET A 78 21.31 -4.46 3.23
N TRP A 79 21.87 -5.64 3.53
CA TRP A 79 22.25 -6.08 4.87
C TRP A 79 23.59 -6.84 4.84
N ASP A 80 24.18 -7.07 6.02
CA ASP A 80 25.42 -7.83 6.18
C ASP A 80 25.19 -9.34 6.02
N THR A 81 25.12 -9.82 4.78
CA THR A 81 25.01 -11.25 4.45
C THR A 81 26.38 -11.89 4.27
N LYS A 82 26.56 -13.10 4.81
CA LYS A 82 27.78 -13.89 4.59
C LYS A 82 27.75 -14.75 3.31
N PHE A 83 26.62 -14.77 2.61
CA PHE A 83 26.39 -15.69 1.49
C PHE A 83 26.71 -15.08 0.12
N SER A 84 27.02 -13.78 0.07
CA SER A 84 27.41 -13.08 -1.15
C SER A 84 28.22 -11.82 -0.80
N ASP A 85 29.33 -11.58 -1.50
CA ASP A 85 30.09 -10.32 -1.41
C ASP A 85 29.35 -9.15 -2.11
N TYR A 86 28.24 -9.42 -2.78
CA TYR A 86 27.41 -8.42 -3.44
C TYR A 86 26.37 -7.84 -2.48
N ASN A 87 26.87 -7.14 -1.48
CA ASN A 87 26.07 -6.54 -0.41
C ASN A 87 26.62 -5.17 0.03
N VAL A 88 25.84 -4.45 0.83
CA VAL A 88 26.15 -3.10 1.30
C VAL A 88 27.48 -2.97 2.05
N MET A 89 27.94 -4.02 2.73
CA MET A 89 29.22 -4.02 3.45
C MET A 89 30.43 -3.93 2.52
N HIS A 90 30.27 -4.28 1.24
CA HIS A 90 31.30 -4.18 0.20
C HIS A 90 31.10 -2.97 -0.72
N THR A 91 30.56 -1.87 -0.16
CA THR A 91 30.46 -0.55 -0.78
C THR A 91 31.29 0.46 0.03
N PRO A 92 31.54 1.68 -0.48
CA PRO A 92 32.14 2.73 0.32
C PRO A 92 31.37 3.06 1.61
N TYR A 93 30.05 2.79 1.68
CA TYR A 93 29.25 3.00 2.88
C TYR A 93 29.64 2.04 4.02
N GLY A 94 29.77 0.75 3.71
CA GLY A 94 30.31 -0.28 4.61
C GLY A 94 29.52 -0.54 5.89
N LYS A 95 28.21 -0.23 5.93
CA LYS A 95 27.34 -0.44 7.10
C LYS A 95 26.03 -1.12 6.73
N ASP A 96 25.49 -1.89 7.68
CA ASP A 96 24.24 -2.62 7.55
C ASP A 96 23.03 -1.67 7.59
N ILE A 97 22.49 -1.37 6.41
CA ILE A 97 21.35 -0.47 6.23
C ILE A 97 20.07 -1.03 6.86
N LEU A 98 19.79 -2.34 6.68
CA LEU A 98 18.60 -2.96 7.26
C LEU A 98 18.61 -2.90 8.79
N ALA A 99 19.77 -3.05 9.43
CA ALA A 99 19.90 -2.87 10.88
C ALA A 99 19.54 -1.45 11.34
N GLU A 100 19.93 -0.42 10.58
CA GLU A 100 19.57 0.97 10.86
C GLU A 100 18.06 1.21 10.68
N VAL A 101 17.46 0.66 9.61
CA VAL A 101 15.99 0.71 9.38
C VAL A 101 15.24 0.04 10.53
N ALA A 102 15.66 -1.16 10.97
CA ALA A 102 15.03 -1.89 12.06
C ALA A 102 15.06 -1.10 13.39
N LYS A 103 16.21 -0.49 13.69
CA LYS A 103 16.36 0.38 14.86
C LYS A 103 15.42 1.58 14.80
N SER A 104 15.29 2.20 13.63
CA SER A 104 14.41 3.35 13.42
C SER A 104 12.92 2.95 13.50
N CYS A 105 12.54 1.80 12.94
CA CYS A 105 11.18 1.25 13.08
C CYS A 105 10.79 1.12 14.56
N LYS A 106 11.67 0.52 15.37
CA LYS A 106 11.48 0.42 16.83
C LYS A 106 11.35 1.78 17.51
N LYS A 107 12.15 2.77 17.10
CA LYS A 107 12.11 4.14 17.65
C LYS A 107 10.75 4.82 17.40
N TYR A 108 10.18 4.66 16.21
CA TYR A 108 8.91 5.31 15.83
C TYR A 108 7.66 4.45 16.08
N GLY A 109 7.84 3.24 16.62
CA GLY A 109 6.75 2.29 16.84
C GLY A 109 6.09 1.86 15.52
N LEU A 110 6.90 1.71 14.47
CA LEU A 110 6.50 1.15 13.19
C LEU A 110 6.90 -0.33 13.14
N LYS A 111 6.04 -1.16 12.57
CA LYS A 111 6.37 -2.56 12.33
C LYS A 111 7.26 -2.69 11.09
N LEU A 112 8.24 -3.58 11.16
CA LEU A 112 9.15 -3.83 10.05
C LEU A 112 8.69 -5.04 9.25
N GLY A 113 8.53 -4.88 7.94
CA GLY A 113 8.50 -5.92 6.94
C GLY A 113 9.71 -5.81 6.01
N VAL A 114 10.08 -6.93 5.39
CA VAL A 114 11.16 -6.96 4.40
C VAL A 114 10.61 -7.42 3.06
N TYR A 115 11.00 -6.73 2.00
CA TYR A 115 10.83 -7.20 0.64
C TYR A 115 12.04 -8.01 0.23
N TYR A 116 11.79 -9.13 -0.45
CA TYR A 116 12.83 -9.98 -0.99
C TYR A 116 12.41 -10.48 -2.38
N SER A 117 13.23 -10.18 -3.38
CA SER A 117 13.01 -10.69 -4.72
C SER A 117 13.44 -12.16 -4.87
N VAL A 118 12.56 -12.98 -5.45
CA VAL A 118 12.88 -14.36 -5.83
C VAL A 118 13.79 -14.38 -7.07
N PRO A 119 13.56 -13.60 -8.13
CA PRO A 119 14.58 -13.36 -9.15
C PRO A 119 15.88 -12.79 -8.55
N ASP A 120 17.00 -13.26 -9.08
CA ASP A 120 18.31 -12.73 -8.73
C ASP A 120 19.19 -12.78 -9.96
N TRP A 121 19.55 -11.60 -10.47
CA TRP A 121 20.33 -11.43 -11.69
C TRP A 121 21.84 -11.53 -11.44
N ASN A 122 22.25 -11.76 -10.19
CA ASN A 122 23.66 -11.82 -9.79
C ASN A 122 24.07 -13.18 -9.22
N CYS A 123 23.19 -13.91 -8.55
CA CYS A 123 23.47 -15.21 -7.96
C CYS A 123 23.73 -16.29 -9.04
N PRO A 124 24.87 -16.99 -9.02
CA PRO A 124 25.21 -18.00 -10.03
C PRO A 124 24.24 -19.19 -10.11
N TYR A 125 23.53 -19.50 -9.03
CA TYR A 125 22.57 -20.62 -8.97
C TYR A 125 21.17 -20.21 -9.46
N SER A 126 20.90 -18.91 -9.59
CA SER A 126 19.59 -18.37 -9.92
C SER A 126 19.09 -18.91 -11.26
N VAL A 127 17.91 -19.53 -11.24
CA VAL A 127 17.27 -20.05 -12.44
C VAL A 127 16.32 -18.99 -12.98
N ASN A 128 16.70 -18.40 -14.12
CA ASN A 128 15.89 -17.45 -14.86
C ASN A 128 15.32 -18.16 -16.10
N TYR A 129 14.02 -18.06 -16.32
CA TYR A 129 13.31 -18.70 -17.43
C TYR A 129 12.98 -17.73 -18.57
N GLY A 130 13.59 -16.53 -18.57
CA GLY A 130 13.36 -15.49 -19.57
C GLY A 130 11.96 -14.90 -19.60
N GLY A 131 11.18 -15.09 -18.52
CA GLY A 131 9.90 -14.39 -18.31
C GLY A 131 10.09 -12.93 -17.91
N ASP A 132 8.97 -12.25 -17.66
CA ASP A 132 9.00 -10.88 -17.16
C ASP A 132 9.86 -10.77 -15.88
N HIS A 133 10.70 -9.74 -15.82
CA HIS A 133 11.64 -9.47 -14.72
C HIS A 133 12.75 -10.53 -14.52
N GLN A 134 12.93 -11.46 -15.45
CA GLN A 134 13.98 -12.48 -15.41
C GLN A 134 14.97 -12.28 -16.55
N LEU A 135 16.23 -12.64 -16.33
CA LEU A 135 17.21 -12.67 -17.42
C LEU A 135 16.77 -13.69 -18.48
N ALA A 136 16.92 -13.34 -19.76
CA ALA A 136 16.61 -14.24 -20.87
C ALA A 136 17.54 -15.46 -20.88
N GLU A 137 18.81 -15.25 -20.55
CA GLU A 137 19.84 -16.27 -20.48
C GLU A 137 20.68 -16.05 -19.21
N PRO A 138 21.27 -17.10 -18.62
CA PRO A 138 22.22 -16.97 -17.52
C PRO A 138 23.41 -16.09 -17.91
N ASN A 139 24.02 -15.40 -16.94
CA ASN A 139 25.26 -14.69 -17.24
C ASN A 139 26.38 -15.69 -17.52
N ALA A 140 27.40 -15.24 -18.26
CA ALA A 140 28.57 -16.06 -18.53
C ALA A 140 29.23 -16.55 -17.21
N GLY A 141 29.30 -17.87 -17.05
CA GLY A 141 29.88 -18.52 -15.87
C GLY A 141 28.89 -18.85 -14.74
N ASP A 142 27.63 -18.42 -14.86
CA ASP A 142 26.58 -18.86 -13.92
C ASP A 142 26.31 -20.37 -14.12
N THR A 143 25.92 -21.05 -13.04
CA THR A 143 25.58 -22.47 -12.99
C THR A 143 24.19 -22.64 -12.37
N PRO A 144 23.11 -22.34 -13.13
CA PRO A 144 21.75 -22.37 -12.60
C PRO A 144 21.39 -23.74 -12.02
N ASP A 145 20.93 -23.75 -10.78
CA ASP A 145 20.54 -24.95 -10.04
C ASP A 145 19.46 -24.54 -9.04
N GLU A 146 18.25 -25.05 -9.26
CA GLU A 146 17.08 -24.67 -8.50
C GLU A 146 17.17 -25.08 -7.02
N GLU A 147 17.76 -26.24 -6.73
CA GLU A 147 17.89 -26.71 -5.34
C GLU A 147 18.96 -25.91 -4.61
N ALA A 148 20.11 -25.66 -5.26
CA ALA A 148 21.15 -24.80 -4.71
C ALA A 148 20.64 -23.38 -4.47
N TYR A 149 19.84 -22.83 -5.39
CA TYR A 149 19.27 -21.49 -5.24
C TYR A 149 18.21 -21.42 -4.13
N LYS A 150 17.35 -22.43 -4.00
CA LYS A 150 16.41 -22.52 -2.86
C LYS A 150 17.14 -22.61 -1.53
N ASN A 151 18.25 -23.35 -1.45
CA ASN A 151 19.08 -23.41 -0.25
C ASN A 151 19.72 -22.05 0.06
N TYR A 152 20.24 -21.34 -0.96
CA TYR A 152 20.73 -19.97 -0.81
C TYR A 152 19.66 -19.00 -0.27
N ILE A 153 18.43 -19.09 -0.76
CA ILE A 153 17.30 -18.29 -0.23
C ILE A 153 17.02 -18.65 1.23
N LYS A 154 16.93 -19.94 1.59
CA LYS A 154 16.71 -20.37 2.99
C LYS A 154 17.82 -19.90 3.92
N ASP A 155 19.06 -19.91 3.45
CA ASP A 155 20.22 -19.38 4.15
C ASP A 155 20.10 -17.86 4.40
N GLN A 156 19.70 -17.07 3.40
CA GLN A 156 19.44 -15.64 3.57
C GLN A 156 18.21 -15.36 4.47
N MET A 157 17.15 -16.17 4.38
CA MET A 157 16.01 -16.08 5.30
C MET A 157 16.42 -16.34 6.75
N THR A 158 17.39 -17.22 6.99
CA THR A 158 17.94 -17.46 8.33
C THR A 158 18.62 -16.20 8.89
N GLU A 159 19.34 -15.45 8.07
CA GLU A 159 19.97 -14.19 8.51
C GLU A 159 18.95 -13.09 8.78
N LEU A 160 17.97 -12.93 7.88
CA LEU A 160 16.94 -11.91 7.98
C LEU A 160 15.98 -12.18 9.15
N LEU A 161 15.49 -13.42 9.26
CA LEU A 161 14.43 -13.79 10.19
C LEU A 161 14.95 -14.46 11.47
N GLY A 162 16.26 -14.67 11.60
CA GLY A 162 16.89 -15.30 12.77
C GLY A 162 17.00 -14.42 14.03
N GLY A 163 16.40 -13.22 14.01
CA GLY A 163 16.29 -12.32 15.16
C GLY A 163 17.32 -11.17 15.21
N ARG A 164 18.28 -11.09 14.28
CA ARG A 164 19.27 -9.99 14.22
C ARG A 164 18.61 -8.61 14.11
N TYR A 165 17.52 -8.53 13.35
CA TYR A 165 16.78 -7.29 13.10
C TYR A 165 15.54 -7.12 14.00
N GLY A 166 15.39 -7.96 15.02
CA GLY A 166 14.19 -8.01 15.85
C GLY A 166 13.03 -8.72 15.17
N GLU A 167 11.81 -8.35 15.55
CA GLU A 167 10.59 -8.90 14.94
C GLU A 167 10.40 -8.33 13.53
N ILE A 168 10.29 -9.23 12.55
CA ILE A 168 9.88 -8.90 11.18
C ILE A 168 8.46 -9.42 11.00
N SER A 169 7.55 -8.48 10.82
CA SER A 169 6.12 -8.65 10.77
C SER A 169 5.59 -9.17 9.43
N ALA A 170 6.30 -8.87 8.34
CA ALA A 170 5.91 -9.28 7.00
C ALA A 170 7.12 -9.61 6.12
N LEU A 171 6.96 -10.64 5.27
CA LEU A 171 7.86 -10.97 4.18
C LEU A 171 7.10 -10.77 2.87
N PHE A 172 7.50 -9.75 2.12
CA PHE A 172 6.97 -9.46 0.80
C PHE A 172 7.88 -10.11 -0.24
N TRP A 173 7.50 -11.29 -0.74
CA TRP A 173 8.14 -11.88 -1.90
C TRP A 173 7.82 -11.09 -3.15
N ASP A 174 8.69 -11.13 -4.15
CA ASP A 174 8.37 -10.58 -5.46
C ASP A 174 8.81 -11.48 -6.60
N ILE A 175 7.88 -11.57 -7.56
CA ILE A 175 7.82 -12.52 -8.67
C ILE A 175 7.79 -13.99 -8.22
N PRO A 176 6.66 -14.70 -8.38
CA PRO A 176 6.58 -16.09 -7.98
C PRO A 176 7.56 -16.97 -8.79
N PRO A 177 8.19 -17.97 -8.17
CA PRO A 177 9.01 -18.94 -8.88
C PRO A 177 8.12 -19.79 -9.81
N VAL A 178 8.73 -20.29 -10.90
CA VAL A 178 8.06 -21.21 -11.83
C VAL A 178 7.59 -22.48 -11.12
N HIS A 179 8.41 -23.00 -10.20
CA HIS A 179 8.06 -24.15 -9.38
C HIS A 179 7.72 -23.69 -7.95
N GLN A 180 6.48 -23.93 -7.56
CA GLN A 180 5.98 -23.67 -6.21
C GLN A 180 6.50 -24.74 -5.24
N ASP A 181 6.82 -24.34 -4.00
CA ASP A 181 7.40 -25.19 -2.97
C ASP A 181 7.04 -24.67 -1.57
N GLU A 182 5.95 -25.19 -0.99
CA GLU A 182 5.45 -24.78 0.33
C GLU A 182 6.51 -24.89 1.44
N SER A 183 7.51 -25.77 1.29
CA SER A 183 8.56 -25.96 2.30
C SER A 183 9.39 -24.70 2.55
N VAL A 184 9.41 -23.75 1.61
CA VAL A 184 10.08 -22.45 1.78
C VAL A 184 9.32 -21.58 2.77
N ASN A 185 7.99 -21.48 2.62
CA ASN A 185 7.16 -20.69 3.52
C ASN A 185 7.03 -21.38 4.90
N GLU A 186 6.98 -22.71 4.95
CA GLU A 186 7.08 -23.45 6.22
C GLU A 186 8.39 -23.15 6.96
N TYR A 187 9.51 -23.09 6.24
CA TYR A 187 10.80 -22.74 6.81
C TYR A 187 10.84 -21.30 7.34
N VAL A 188 10.31 -20.34 6.57
CA VAL A 188 10.14 -18.94 7.01
C VAL A 188 9.32 -18.86 8.31
N ARG A 189 8.20 -19.57 8.40
CA ARG A 189 7.33 -19.58 9.59
C ARG A 189 7.97 -20.29 10.79
N LYS A 190 8.87 -21.24 10.55
CA LYS A 190 9.68 -21.85 11.62
C LYS A 190 10.67 -20.85 12.21
N LEU A 191 11.25 -19.97 11.38
CA LEU A 191 12.18 -18.92 11.83
C LEU A 191 11.44 -17.79 12.55
N MET A 192 10.30 -17.34 12.01
CA MET A 192 9.50 -16.25 12.55
C MET A 192 8.01 -16.63 12.62
N PRO A 193 7.57 -17.27 13.72
CA PRO A 193 6.16 -17.62 13.90
C PRO A 193 5.26 -16.37 13.87
N GLY A 194 4.21 -16.40 13.05
CA GLY A 194 3.26 -15.30 12.91
C GLY A 194 3.62 -14.24 11.87
N ILE A 195 4.74 -14.40 11.15
CA ILE A 195 5.07 -13.55 9.99
C ILE A 195 3.98 -13.67 8.92
N LEU A 196 3.59 -12.53 8.34
CA LEU A 196 2.71 -12.47 7.17
C LEU A 196 3.51 -12.62 5.88
N ILE A 197 3.03 -13.41 4.94
CA ILE A 197 3.67 -13.66 3.65
C ILE A 197 2.68 -13.32 2.54
N ASN A 198 3.09 -12.62 1.49
CA ASN A 198 2.21 -12.33 0.35
C ASN A 198 2.10 -13.50 -0.64
N ASP A 199 1.22 -13.35 -1.63
CA ASP A 199 0.90 -14.30 -2.70
C ASP A 199 1.91 -14.36 -3.86
N ARG A 200 3.06 -13.70 -3.74
CA ARG A 200 4.10 -13.61 -4.80
C ARG A 200 5.31 -14.51 -4.55
N GLY A 201 5.20 -15.44 -3.62
CA GLY A 201 6.29 -16.33 -3.20
C GLY A 201 6.17 -17.75 -3.73
N TYR A 202 6.75 -18.67 -2.97
CA TYR A 202 6.78 -20.12 -3.24
C TYR A 202 5.46 -20.85 -2.89
N SER A 203 4.46 -20.15 -2.36
CA SER A 203 3.11 -20.68 -2.16
C SER A 203 2.07 -19.57 -2.16
N ALA A 204 0.80 -19.91 -1.90
CA ALA A 204 -0.33 -19.00 -1.98
C ALA A 204 -0.27 -17.78 -1.04
N GLY A 205 0.54 -17.83 0.02
CA GLY A 205 0.67 -16.75 0.99
C GLY A 205 -0.57 -16.54 1.87
N ASP A 206 -0.54 -15.47 2.65
CA ASP A 206 -1.58 -15.03 3.59
C ASP A 206 -2.48 -13.92 3.00
N TYR A 207 -1.96 -13.12 2.07
CA TYR A 207 -2.65 -11.96 1.51
C TYR A 207 -2.27 -11.68 0.05
N SER A 208 -3.20 -11.04 -0.66
CA SER A 208 -3.06 -10.67 -2.07
C SER A 208 -2.47 -9.28 -2.26
N THR A 209 -1.80 -9.06 -3.40
CA THR A 209 -1.01 -7.83 -3.65
C THR A 209 -1.32 -7.15 -5.00
N PRO A 210 -2.53 -6.57 -5.17
CA PRO A 210 -2.84 -5.80 -6.36
C PRO A 210 -1.89 -4.60 -6.47
N GLU A 211 -1.30 -4.42 -7.66
CA GLU A 211 -0.24 -3.46 -7.90
C GLU A 211 -0.72 -2.35 -8.84
N ARG A 212 -0.51 -1.10 -8.43
CA ARG A 212 -0.83 0.15 -9.16
C ARG A 212 -2.28 0.36 -9.57
N GLU A 213 -3.16 -0.60 -9.30
CA GLU A 213 -4.58 -0.55 -9.64
C GLU A 213 -5.46 -0.80 -8.42
N VAL A 214 -6.61 -0.11 -8.38
CA VAL A 214 -7.68 -0.44 -7.44
C VAL A 214 -8.62 -1.43 -8.13
N PRO A 215 -8.78 -2.66 -7.61
CA PRO A 215 -9.67 -3.63 -8.24
C PRO A 215 -11.12 -3.14 -8.32
N LYS A 216 -11.77 -3.43 -9.46
CA LYS A 216 -13.16 -3.03 -9.75
C LYS A 216 -14.19 -3.75 -8.87
N ASN A 217 -13.81 -4.83 -8.20
CA ASN A 217 -14.70 -5.62 -7.33
C ASN A 217 -15.28 -4.75 -6.21
N LYS A 218 -16.50 -5.03 -5.76
CA LYS A 218 -17.15 -4.30 -4.65
C LYS A 218 -16.37 -4.41 -3.33
N SER A 219 -15.72 -5.55 -3.08
CA SER A 219 -14.88 -5.80 -1.90
C SER A 219 -13.78 -6.82 -2.21
N PHE A 220 -12.81 -6.97 -1.31
CA PHE A 220 -11.80 -8.03 -1.37
C PHE A 220 -12.32 -9.33 -0.75
N SER A 221 -11.96 -10.48 -1.34
CA SER A 221 -12.37 -11.81 -0.88
C SER A 221 -11.51 -12.39 0.25
N GLY A 222 -10.39 -11.74 0.57
CA GLY A 222 -9.44 -12.14 1.61
C GLY A 222 -8.60 -10.95 2.05
N LEU A 223 -7.53 -11.24 2.80
CA LEU A 223 -6.55 -10.20 3.16
C LEU A 223 -5.90 -9.67 1.86
N THR A 224 -5.85 -8.35 1.72
CA THR A 224 -5.32 -7.67 0.54
C THR A 224 -4.53 -6.44 0.93
N GLU A 225 -3.33 -6.28 0.40
CA GLU A 225 -2.50 -5.09 0.52
C GLU A 225 -2.19 -4.57 -0.88
N ALA A 226 -2.84 -3.48 -1.27
CA ALA A 226 -2.55 -2.83 -2.53
C ALA A 226 -1.26 -2.01 -2.43
N CYS A 227 -0.40 -2.07 -3.44
CA CYS A 227 0.82 -1.27 -3.49
C CYS A 227 0.80 -0.26 -4.65
N GLN A 228 1.34 0.93 -4.41
CA GLN A 228 1.45 2.00 -5.39
C GLN A 228 2.67 2.86 -5.07
N SER A 229 3.28 3.49 -6.08
CA SER A 229 4.39 4.44 -5.90
C SER A 229 3.92 5.88 -5.98
N VAL A 230 4.60 6.80 -5.30
CA VAL A 230 4.42 8.25 -5.54
C VAL A 230 4.84 8.65 -6.95
N GLY A 231 5.81 7.91 -7.52
CA GLY A 231 6.26 8.05 -8.90
C GLY A 231 5.45 7.15 -9.83
N ARG A 232 5.24 7.58 -11.06
CA ARG A 232 4.50 6.85 -12.08
C ARG A 232 5.40 5.85 -12.81
N GLU A 233 6.65 6.22 -13.07
CA GLU A 233 7.51 5.43 -13.96
C GLU A 233 8.31 4.37 -13.21
N SER A 234 8.71 4.61 -11.96
CA SER A 234 9.55 3.68 -11.19
C SER A 234 9.10 3.47 -9.74
N TRP A 235 9.45 2.32 -9.18
CA TRP A 235 9.44 2.08 -7.74
C TRP A 235 10.69 2.66 -7.08
N GLY A 236 11.86 2.42 -7.67
CA GLY A 236 13.12 3.01 -7.25
C GLY A 236 13.27 4.50 -7.63
N PHE A 237 14.40 5.10 -7.25
CA PHE A 237 14.69 6.49 -7.60
C PHE A 237 14.88 6.69 -9.10
N ARG A 238 14.23 7.72 -9.64
CA ARG A 238 14.37 8.20 -11.02
C ARG A 238 14.58 9.71 -11.04
N THR A 239 15.61 10.15 -11.76
CA THR A 239 16.04 11.57 -11.76
C THR A 239 14.97 12.55 -12.25
N ASN A 240 14.19 12.18 -13.26
CA ASN A 240 13.19 13.06 -13.88
C ASN A 240 11.74 12.56 -13.67
N GLU A 241 11.48 11.89 -12.55
CA GLU A 241 10.23 11.14 -12.30
C GLU A 241 8.94 11.94 -12.57
N ASP A 242 7.93 11.25 -13.10
CA ASP A 242 6.58 11.75 -13.25
C ASP A 242 5.79 11.41 -11.98
N TYR A 243 5.52 12.40 -11.15
CA TYR A 243 4.81 12.18 -9.88
C TYR A 243 3.30 12.13 -10.07
N LEU A 244 2.65 11.18 -9.39
CA LEU A 244 1.20 11.16 -9.27
C LEU A 244 0.72 12.31 -8.38
N SER A 245 -0.47 12.86 -8.65
CA SER A 245 -1.06 13.88 -7.78
C SER A 245 -1.45 13.26 -6.44
N HIS A 246 -1.39 14.05 -5.36
CA HIS A 246 -1.87 13.59 -4.05
C HIS A 246 -3.33 13.16 -4.12
N LEU A 247 -4.21 13.92 -4.79
CA LEU A 247 -5.62 13.56 -4.96
C LEU A 247 -5.80 12.16 -5.58
N PHE A 248 -5.03 11.81 -6.61
CA PHE A 248 -5.08 10.46 -7.20
C PHE A 248 -4.72 9.38 -6.15
N LEU A 249 -3.68 9.62 -5.34
CA LEU A 249 -3.26 8.71 -4.29
C LEU A 249 -4.30 8.61 -3.17
N GLU A 250 -4.91 9.73 -2.77
CA GLU A 250 -6.01 9.77 -1.79
C GLU A 250 -7.21 8.95 -2.28
N CYS A 251 -7.64 9.14 -3.54
CA CYS A 251 -8.71 8.34 -4.15
C CYS A 251 -8.38 6.84 -4.13
N ALA A 252 -7.14 6.47 -4.43
CA ALA A 252 -6.71 5.08 -4.45
C ALA A 252 -6.67 4.48 -3.03
N ILE A 253 -6.15 5.23 -2.05
CA ILE A 253 -6.11 4.82 -0.64
C ILE A 253 -7.53 4.62 -0.13
N ASP A 254 -8.42 5.61 -0.34
CA ASP A 254 -9.81 5.56 0.08
C ASP A 254 -10.53 4.34 -0.50
N ALA A 255 -10.44 4.16 -1.83
CA ALA A 255 -11.13 3.08 -2.50
C ALA A 255 -10.64 1.68 -2.07
N VAL A 256 -9.35 1.51 -1.78
CA VAL A 256 -8.81 0.24 -1.25
C VAL A 256 -9.25 0.03 0.20
N MET A 257 -9.10 1.03 1.06
CA MET A 257 -9.37 0.88 2.48
C MET A 257 -10.86 0.71 2.77
N CYS A 258 -11.73 1.44 2.07
CA CYS A 258 -13.17 1.23 2.19
C CYS A 258 -13.56 -0.22 1.84
N LYS A 259 -12.87 -0.86 0.88
CA LYS A 259 -13.11 -2.25 0.47
C LYS A 259 -12.50 -3.30 1.41
N GLY A 260 -11.90 -2.88 2.52
CA GLY A 260 -11.30 -3.76 3.53
C GLY A 260 -9.83 -4.08 3.29
N GLY A 261 -9.17 -3.45 2.31
CA GLY A 261 -7.76 -3.65 2.02
C GLY A 261 -6.84 -2.77 2.88
N ASN A 262 -5.56 -3.12 2.85
CA ASN A 262 -4.44 -2.30 3.27
C ASN A 262 -3.83 -1.58 2.07
N TYR A 263 -3.13 -0.47 2.32
CA TYR A 263 -2.44 0.29 1.29
C TYR A 263 -0.97 0.50 1.65
N LEU A 264 -0.08 0.17 0.73
CA LEU A 264 1.36 0.26 0.87
C LEU A 264 1.90 1.28 -0.14
N LEU A 265 2.20 2.49 0.33
CA LEU A 265 2.63 3.60 -0.52
C LEU A 265 4.16 3.65 -0.60
N ASN A 266 4.70 3.56 -1.81
CA ASN A 266 6.11 3.45 -2.09
C ASN A 266 6.82 4.79 -2.28
N VAL A 267 8.06 4.84 -1.80
CA VAL A 267 9.06 5.87 -2.08
C VAL A 267 10.37 5.28 -2.58
N GLY A 268 11.07 6.02 -3.44
CA GLY A 268 12.41 5.69 -3.94
C GLY A 268 13.44 6.74 -3.53
N PRO A 269 14.22 6.54 -2.45
CA PRO A 269 15.30 7.44 -2.06
C PRO A 269 16.44 7.50 -3.09
N ASP A 270 17.09 8.67 -3.21
CA ASP A 270 18.25 8.86 -4.10
C ASP A 270 19.48 8.05 -3.62
N ALA A 271 20.53 7.98 -4.45
CA ALA A 271 21.77 7.27 -4.09
C ALA A 271 22.49 7.83 -2.86
N ARG A 272 22.13 9.04 -2.43
CA ARG A 272 22.68 9.67 -1.22
C ARG A 272 21.83 9.39 0.02
N GLY A 273 20.67 8.75 -0.13
CA GLY A 273 19.73 8.42 0.94
C GLY A 273 18.68 9.49 1.22
N TYR A 274 18.55 10.52 0.38
CA TYR A 274 17.51 11.53 0.53
C TYR A 274 16.23 11.13 -0.20
N LEU A 275 15.08 11.48 0.37
CA LEU A 275 13.84 11.47 -0.41
C LEU A 275 13.84 12.65 -1.39
N PRO A 276 13.40 12.46 -2.64
CA PRO A 276 13.12 13.58 -3.52
C PRO A 276 12.13 14.56 -2.87
N LYS A 277 12.31 15.86 -3.07
CA LYS A 277 11.47 16.90 -2.44
C LYS A 277 9.98 16.68 -2.73
N GLN A 278 9.66 16.35 -3.97
CA GLN A 278 8.29 16.05 -4.42
C GLN A 278 7.71 14.85 -3.68
N THR A 279 8.50 13.79 -3.45
CA THR A 279 8.09 12.64 -2.63
C THR A 279 7.75 13.07 -1.20
N GLU A 280 8.59 13.89 -0.56
CA GLU A 280 8.30 14.39 0.79
C GLU A 280 7.01 15.23 0.83
N GLU A 281 6.83 16.13 -0.14
CA GLU A 281 5.64 16.98 -0.24
C GLU A 281 4.37 16.14 -0.43
N THR A 282 4.40 15.14 -1.31
CA THR A 282 3.27 14.21 -1.52
C THR A 282 2.94 13.42 -0.25
N LEU A 283 3.94 12.87 0.45
CA LEU A 283 3.69 12.17 1.72
C LEU A 283 3.10 13.08 2.80
N LYS A 284 3.54 14.34 2.87
CA LYS A 284 2.98 15.34 3.80
C LYS A 284 1.52 15.66 3.45
N GLN A 285 1.19 15.81 2.17
CA GLN A 285 -0.17 16.08 1.69
C GLN A 285 -1.11 14.91 1.99
N VAL A 286 -0.78 13.71 1.50
CA VAL A 286 -1.55 12.48 1.74
C VAL A 286 -1.69 12.21 3.23
N GLY A 287 -0.60 12.35 3.99
CA GLY A 287 -0.62 12.15 5.44
C GLY A 287 -1.49 13.17 6.18
N SER A 288 -1.48 14.43 5.74
CA SER A 288 -2.32 15.48 6.31
C SER A 288 -3.81 15.15 6.14
N TRP A 289 -4.22 14.75 4.93
CA TRP A 289 -5.57 14.27 4.64
C TRP A 289 -5.90 13.02 5.46
N PHE A 290 -5.08 11.98 5.34
CA PHE A 290 -5.33 10.67 5.93
C PHE A 290 -5.59 10.75 7.43
N ARG A 291 -4.78 11.52 8.18
CA ARG A 291 -4.97 11.66 9.64
C ARG A 291 -6.35 12.19 10.01
N ARG A 292 -6.91 13.12 9.22
CA ARG A 292 -8.21 13.74 9.52
C ARG A 292 -9.38 12.79 9.24
N VAL A 293 -9.25 11.93 8.23
CA VAL A 293 -10.30 11.00 7.84
C VAL A 293 -10.12 9.59 8.41
N SER A 294 -8.95 9.25 8.96
CA SER A 294 -8.55 7.89 9.30
C SER A 294 -9.52 7.07 10.16
N GLU A 295 -10.33 7.71 11.01
CA GLU A 295 -11.34 7.02 11.81
C GLU A 295 -12.40 6.28 10.97
N SER A 296 -12.59 6.70 9.71
CA SER A 296 -13.48 6.05 8.74
C SER A 296 -12.89 4.76 8.13
N TYR A 297 -11.63 4.44 8.42
CA TYR A 297 -10.99 3.20 7.94
C TYR A 297 -10.68 2.24 9.10
N PHE A 298 -10.12 2.74 10.20
CA PHE A 298 -9.66 1.90 11.31
C PHE A 298 -10.84 1.37 12.14
N GLY A 299 -11.08 0.06 12.03
CA GLY A 299 -12.21 -0.64 12.67
C GLY A 299 -13.57 -0.42 11.98
N ALA A 300 -13.60 0.40 10.94
CA ALA A 300 -14.79 0.59 10.11
C ALA A 300 -14.94 -0.55 9.10
N LYS A 301 -16.18 -0.90 8.77
CA LYS A 301 -16.52 -1.96 7.83
C LYS A 301 -17.31 -1.41 6.65
N LEU A 302 -17.01 -1.89 5.44
CA LEU A 302 -17.86 -1.64 4.28
C LEU A 302 -19.30 -2.08 4.57
N VAL A 303 -20.27 -1.25 4.24
CA VAL A 303 -21.69 -1.59 4.30
C VAL A 303 -22.35 -1.21 2.98
N ASP A 304 -23.18 -2.11 2.44
CA ASP A 304 -24.04 -1.80 1.30
C ASP A 304 -25.36 -1.28 1.86
N VAL A 305 -25.62 0.00 1.69
CA VAL A 305 -26.83 0.68 2.16
C VAL A 305 -27.82 0.92 1.03
N GLY A 306 -27.61 0.29 -0.14
CA GLY A 306 -28.49 0.44 -1.30
C GLY A 306 -28.49 1.86 -1.87
N ILE A 307 -27.44 2.66 -1.63
CA ILE A 307 -27.40 4.04 -2.13
C ILE A 307 -27.43 4.05 -3.65
N ASN A 308 -28.53 4.58 -4.21
CA ASN A 308 -28.73 4.62 -5.64
C ASN A 308 -27.74 5.63 -6.28
N GLN A 309 -26.73 5.08 -6.95
CA GLN A 309 -25.53 5.72 -7.47
C GLN A 309 -25.75 6.69 -8.64
N ALA A 310 -26.99 7.06 -8.98
CA ALA A 310 -27.29 7.83 -10.19
C ALA A 310 -26.67 9.24 -10.24
N ILE A 311 -26.16 9.77 -9.12
CA ILE A 311 -25.62 11.15 -9.03
C ILE A 311 -24.19 11.19 -8.50
N ASN A 312 -23.77 10.26 -7.62
CA ASN A 312 -22.38 10.14 -7.17
C ASN A 312 -22.09 8.69 -6.78
N ASP A 313 -20.98 8.13 -7.27
CA ASP A 313 -20.46 6.84 -6.80
C ASP A 313 -19.83 7.04 -5.42
N VAL A 314 -20.61 6.77 -4.36
CA VAL A 314 -20.15 6.89 -2.97
C VAL A 314 -19.82 5.51 -2.41
N THR A 315 -18.83 5.48 -1.52
CA THR A 315 -18.57 4.29 -0.70
C THR A 315 -18.96 4.56 0.74
N VAL A 316 -19.55 3.57 1.42
CA VAL A 316 -20.03 3.74 2.80
C VAL A 316 -19.34 2.76 3.72
N THR A 317 -18.78 3.29 4.80
CA THR A 317 -18.26 2.47 5.90
C THR A 317 -19.02 2.76 7.19
N LYS A 318 -19.10 1.76 8.07
CA LYS A 318 -19.76 1.82 9.37
C LYS A 318 -18.77 1.53 10.49
N LYS A 319 -18.85 2.32 11.56
CA LYS A 319 -18.23 2.02 12.86
C LYS A 319 -19.12 2.51 13.97
N ASP A 320 -19.44 1.64 14.93
CA ASP A 320 -20.36 1.94 16.03
C ASP A 320 -21.69 2.53 15.50
N ASN A 321 -22.04 3.73 15.95
CA ASN A 321 -23.23 4.48 15.52
C ASN A 321 -22.96 5.50 14.39
N PHE A 322 -21.77 5.44 13.77
CA PHE A 322 -21.39 6.32 12.68
C PHE A 322 -21.47 5.62 11.33
N LEU A 323 -22.08 6.31 10.36
CA LEU A 323 -21.86 6.07 8.94
C LEU A 323 -20.87 7.10 8.40
N TYR A 324 -19.89 6.62 7.64
CA TYR A 324 -18.98 7.44 6.89
C TYR A 324 -19.32 7.36 5.42
N ILE A 325 -19.59 8.51 4.80
CA ILE A 325 -19.88 8.62 3.37
C ILE A 325 -18.64 9.15 2.68
N HIS A 326 -18.02 8.31 1.86
CA HIS A 326 -16.81 8.64 1.14
C HIS A 326 -17.18 9.07 -0.29
N LEU A 327 -16.62 10.20 -0.72
CA LEU A 327 -16.78 10.75 -2.06
C LEU A 327 -15.44 10.55 -2.81
N PRO A 328 -15.20 9.36 -3.39
CA PRO A 328 -13.90 8.97 -3.95
C PRO A 328 -13.57 9.67 -5.27
N ALA A 329 -14.57 10.22 -5.97
CA ALA A 329 -14.38 11.14 -7.09
C ALA A 329 -14.60 12.59 -6.61
N PRO A 330 -14.03 13.60 -7.29
CA PRO A 330 -14.33 15.00 -6.98
C PRO A 330 -15.85 15.21 -6.91
N ALA A 331 -16.32 15.63 -5.75
CA ALA A 331 -17.74 15.78 -5.48
C ALA A 331 -18.36 16.81 -6.44
N GLU A 332 -19.41 16.43 -7.16
CA GLU A 332 -20.00 17.26 -8.23
C GLU A 332 -20.97 18.33 -7.69
N SER A 333 -21.44 18.20 -6.45
CA SER A 333 -22.51 19.01 -5.86
C SER A 333 -22.30 19.23 -4.36
N ASP A 334 -22.71 20.40 -3.87
CA ASP A 334 -22.72 20.75 -2.44
C ASP A 334 -23.91 20.13 -1.66
N GLY A 335 -24.81 19.45 -2.36
CA GLY A 335 -25.87 18.61 -1.80
C GLY A 335 -25.76 17.15 -2.23
N LEU A 336 -26.05 16.23 -1.30
CA LEU A 336 -26.03 14.78 -1.49
C LEU A 336 -27.27 14.14 -0.88
N ALA A 337 -28.12 13.55 -1.71
CA ALA A 337 -29.23 12.72 -1.25
C ALA A 337 -28.79 11.27 -1.07
N LEU A 338 -29.09 10.68 0.08
CA LEU A 338 -28.69 9.34 0.49
C LEU A 338 -29.89 8.38 0.48
N LYS A 339 -30.57 8.24 -0.67
CA LYS A 339 -31.64 7.24 -0.84
C LYS A 339 -31.06 5.84 -0.61
N PRO A 340 -31.63 4.94 0.23
CA PRO A 340 -32.99 4.99 0.78
C PRO A 340 -33.08 5.48 2.24
N ILE A 341 -32.00 6.03 2.81
CA ILE A 341 -32.00 6.52 4.20
C ILE A 341 -33.08 7.60 4.35
N SER A 342 -34.02 7.40 5.27
CA SER A 342 -35.16 8.28 5.54
C SER A 342 -35.24 8.70 7.02
N VAL A 343 -34.10 8.69 7.70
CA VAL A 343 -33.94 9.06 9.10
C VAL A 343 -32.90 10.18 9.20
N LEU A 344 -33.16 11.19 10.03
CA LEU A 344 -32.20 12.26 10.30
C LEU A 344 -31.08 11.76 11.23
N PRO A 345 -29.81 12.08 10.94
CA PRO A 345 -28.74 11.85 11.88
C PRO A 345 -28.84 12.81 13.08
N LYS A 346 -28.30 12.40 14.23
CA LYS A 346 -28.08 13.26 15.40
C LYS A 346 -27.07 14.37 15.12
N SER A 347 -26.04 14.05 14.35
CA SER A 347 -25.02 15.00 13.92
C SER A 347 -24.48 14.59 12.55
N ALA A 348 -24.11 15.59 11.75
CA ALA A 348 -23.51 15.41 10.44
C ALA A 348 -22.35 16.40 10.29
N VAL A 349 -21.16 15.90 9.95
CA VAL A 349 -19.97 16.73 9.77
C VAL A 349 -19.16 16.30 8.55
N VAL A 350 -18.44 17.25 7.96
CA VAL A 350 -17.34 16.96 7.04
C VAL A 350 -16.14 16.51 7.87
N LEU A 351 -15.82 15.22 7.84
CA LEU A 351 -14.76 14.65 8.66
C LEU A 351 -13.39 15.28 8.36
N ASN A 352 -13.15 15.71 7.11
CA ASN A 352 -11.91 16.38 6.71
C ASN A 352 -11.58 17.61 7.55
N ASN A 353 -12.56 18.36 8.07
CA ASN A 353 -12.30 19.64 8.74
C ASN A 353 -13.22 19.94 9.94
N GLY A 354 -14.19 19.07 10.24
CA GLY A 354 -15.15 19.23 11.34
C GLY A 354 -16.28 20.22 11.06
N GLN A 355 -16.46 20.69 9.83
CA GLN A 355 -17.58 21.57 9.47
C GLN A 355 -18.90 20.82 9.68
N GLU A 356 -19.82 21.40 10.45
CA GLU A 356 -21.19 20.88 10.58
C GLU A 356 -21.95 21.00 9.26
N LEU A 357 -22.81 20.03 8.99
CA LEU A 357 -23.63 19.94 7.77
C LEU A 357 -25.10 20.04 8.11
N ASN A 358 -25.86 20.71 7.25
CA ASN A 358 -27.32 20.73 7.34
C ASN A 358 -27.89 19.44 6.74
N CYS A 359 -28.89 18.87 7.43
CA CYS A 359 -29.58 17.66 6.99
C CYS A 359 -31.09 17.88 7.05
N GLU A 360 -31.79 17.40 6.03
CA GLU A 360 -33.26 17.36 6.00
C GLU A 360 -33.75 16.03 5.45
N LEU A 361 -35.03 15.72 5.69
CA LEU A 361 -35.75 14.71 4.93
C LEU A 361 -36.51 15.44 3.83
N ALA A 362 -36.21 15.14 2.58
CA ALA A 362 -36.78 15.85 1.44
C ALA A 362 -37.15 14.93 0.29
N TYR A 363 -38.24 15.30 -0.40
CA TYR A 363 -38.55 14.79 -1.73
C TYR A 363 -37.58 15.40 -2.75
N MET A 364 -36.71 14.59 -3.33
CA MET A 364 -35.74 15.07 -4.32
C MET A 364 -36.36 15.14 -5.71
N PRO A 365 -36.49 16.33 -6.33
CA PRO A 365 -37.09 16.47 -7.66
C PRO A 365 -36.38 15.62 -8.73
N PHE A 366 -35.07 15.42 -8.60
CA PHE A 366 -34.27 14.60 -9.52
C PHE A 366 -34.76 13.15 -9.59
N TYR A 367 -35.22 12.56 -8.47
CA TYR A 367 -35.68 11.17 -8.44
C TYR A 367 -37.14 11.00 -8.89
N PHE A 368 -37.81 12.07 -9.34
CA PHE A 368 -39.20 12.03 -9.77
C PHE A 368 -39.46 11.04 -10.91
N PHE A 369 -38.63 11.04 -11.95
CA PHE A 369 -38.78 10.13 -13.09
C PHE A 369 -38.18 8.74 -12.87
N ALA A 370 -37.40 8.54 -11.80
CA ALA A 370 -36.77 7.28 -11.45
C ALA A 370 -37.63 6.40 -10.50
N GLY A 371 -38.93 6.70 -10.38
CA GLY A 371 -39.83 6.03 -9.43
C GLY A 371 -39.51 6.33 -7.96
N GLY A 372 -38.72 7.37 -7.68
CA GLY A 372 -38.23 7.69 -6.34
C GLY A 372 -38.99 8.81 -5.63
N ALA A 373 -39.96 9.47 -6.25
CA ALA A 373 -40.72 10.58 -5.64
C ALA A 373 -41.77 10.15 -4.60
N GLU A 374 -41.78 8.88 -4.17
CA GLU A 374 -42.80 8.37 -3.24
C GLU A 374 -42.42 8.53 -1.75
N ALA A 375 -41.18 8.95 -1.44
CA ALA A 375 -40.72 9.13 -0.06
C ALA A 375 -39.71 10.30 0.07
N GLU A 376 -39.60 10.81 1.29
CA GLU A 376 -38.52 11.71 1.70
C GLU A 376 -37.26 10.89 2.01
N TYR A 377 -36.11 11.41 1.57
CA TYR A 377 -34.80 10.81 1.86
C TYR A 377 -33.92 11.83 2.57
N LEU A 378 -32.91 11.32 3.27
CA LEU A 378 -31.87 12.12 3.89
C LEU A 378 -31.11 12.89 2.82
N HIS A 379 -31.20 14.21 2.88
CA HIS A 379 -30.47 15.14 2.05
C HIS A 379 -29.47 15.90 2.90
N VAL A 380 -28.19 15.71 2.62
CA VAL A 380 -27.06 16.40 3.27
C VAL A 380 -26.67 17.59 2.40
N MET A 381 -26.56 18.77 2.99
CA MET A 381 -26.36 20.04 2.28
C MET A 381 -25.12 20.79 2.78
N GLU A 382 -24.67 21.76 1.99
CA GLU A 382 -23.55 22.67 2.29
C GLU A 382 -22.20 21.94 2.38
N ILE A 383 -22.05 20.85 1.64
CA ILE A 383 -20.77 20.15 1.48
C ILE A 383 -19.79 21.10 0.77
N PRO A 384 -18.61 21.39 1.33
CA PRO A 384 -17.70 22.43 0.84
C PRO A 384 -16.87 21.95 -0.37
N VAL A 385 -17.52 21.43 -1.41
CA VAL A 385 -16.89 20.72 -2.55
C VAL A 385 -15.79 21.53 -3.24
N ASN A 386 -16.01 22.83 -3.46
CA ASN A 386 -15.02 23.69 -4.11
C ASN A 386 -13.82 24.02 -3.20
N LYS A 387 -14.01 24.03 -1.87
CA LYS A 387 -12.92 24.29 -0.91
C LYS A 387 -12.08 23.03 -0.69
N LEU A 388 -12.65 21.85 -0.89
CA LEU A 388 -12.01 20.54 -0.73
C LEU A 388 -11.76 19.83 -2.06
N ALA A 389 -11.75 20.56 -3.19
CA ALA A 389 -11.59 19.97 -4.53
C ALA A 389 -10.25 19.22 -4.74
N GLY A 390 -9.28 19.44 -3.85
CA GLY A 390 -7.99 18.74 -3.84
C GLY A 390 -7.93 17.52 -2.92
N GLU A 391 -9.02 17.15 -2.26
CA GLU A 391 -9.04 16.03 -1.31
C GLU A 391 -10.22 15.10 -1.53
N VAL A 392 -10.08 13.83 -1.13
CA VAL A 392 -11.26 12.96 -0.96
C VAL A 392 -12.08 13.44 0.23
N ILE A 393 -13.35 13.73 0.00
CA ILE A 393 -14.27 14.22 1.05
C ILE A 393 -14.91 13.02 1.75
N VAL A 394 -14.88 13.03 3.08
CA VAL A 394 -15.56 12.06 3.92
C VAL A 394 -16.55 12.78 4.82
N LEU A 395 -17.81 12.37 4.80
CA LEU A 395 -18.85 12.85 5.70
C LEU A 395 -19.00 11.84 6.85
N ARG A 396 -19.20 12.31 8.08
CA ARG A 396 -19.54 11.46 9.22
C ARG A 396 -20.93 11.80 9.72
N LEU A 397 -21.80 10.80 9.75
CA LEU A 397 -23.18 10.89 10.18
C LEU A 397 -23.39 10.01 11.41
N GLU A 398 -23.88 10.58 12.51
CA GLU A 398 -24.16 9.87 13.76
C GLU A 398 -25.65 9.56 13.87
N PHE A 399 -26.00 8.33 14.22
CA PHE A 399 -27.40 7.92 14.42
C PHE A 399 -27.64 7.38 15.84
N GLU A 400 -28.88 7.43 16.30
CA GLU A 400 -29.25 6.88 17.62
C GLU A 400 -29.16 5.35 17.64
N ASN A 401 -29.82 4.70 16.67
CA ASN A 401 -29.90 3.25 16.52
C ASN A 401 -29.53 2.87 15.08
N LEU A 402 -28.25 2.99 14.73
CA LEU A 402 -27.79 2.76 13.36
C LEU A 402 -28.08 1.33 12.87
N ASP A 403 -27.88 0.32 13.73
CA ASP A 403 -28.12 -1.08 13.38
C ASP A 403 -29.60 -1.38 13.08
N GLU A 404 -30.51 -0.76 13.83
CA GLU A 404 -31.96 -0.88 13.58
C GLU A 404 -32.32 -0.26 12.22
N MET A 405 -31.81 0.94 11.96
CA MET A 405 -32.01 1.63 10.68
C MET A 405 -31.52 0.77 9.51
N LEU A 406 -30.31 0.23 9.57
CA LEU A 406 -29.75 -0.61 8.50
C LEU A 406 -30.54 -1.90 8.30
N GLY A 407 -30.99 -2.54 9.39
CA GLY A 407 -31.81 -3.74 9.31
C GLY A 407 -33.16 -3.52 8.61
N THR A 408 -33.73 -2.31 8.65
CA THR A 408 -34.95 -2.00 7.90
C THR A 408 -34.70 -1.84 6.40
N LEU A 409 -33.53 -1.34 6.00
CA LEU A 409 -33.18 -1.14 4.59
C LEU A 409 -32.94 -2.48 3.87
N GLU A 410 -32.29 -3.44 4.52
CA GLU A 410 -32.08 -4.79 3.96
C GLU A 410 -33.40 -5.53 3.67
N GLN A 411 -34.43 -5.32 4.50
CA GLN A 411 -35.74 -5.97 4.32
C GLN A 411 -36.55 -5.39 3.16
N THR A 412 -36.35 -4.11 2.83
CA THR A 412 -37.04 -3.45 1.72
C THR A 412 -36.54 -3.92 0.34
N ASP A 413 -35.25 -4.28 0.22
CA ASP A 413 -34.69 -4.78 -1.06
C ASP A 413 -35.15 -6.20 -1.41
N THR A 414 -35.51 -7.04 -0.43
CA THR A 414 -36.10 -8.36 -0.70
C THR A 414 -37.53 -8.34 -1.25
N ASN A 415 -38.21 -7.18 -1.21
CA ASN A 415 -39.60 -7.05 -1.68
C ASN A 415 -39.72 -6.43 -3.08
N ILE A 416 -38.61 -6.14 -3.77
CA ILE A 416 -38.58 -5.66 -5.15
C ILE A 416 -37.94 -6.72 -6.05
N ILE A 417 -38.60 -7.88 -6.15
CA ILE A 417 -38.49 -8.73 -7.35
C ILE A 417 -39.86 -8.73 -8.00
N LEU A 418 -40.01 -7.95 -9.07
CA LEU A 418 -40.90 -8.23 -10.19
C LEU A 418 -40.36 -7.56 -11.46
#